data_AF-A0AAX3M7B6-F1
#
_entry.id   AF-A0AAX3M7B6-F1
#
_cell.length_a   1.000
_cell.length_b   1.000
_cell.length_c   1.000
_cell.angle_alpha   90.00
_cell.angle_beta   90.00
_cell.angle_gamma   90.00
#
_symmetry.space_group_name_H-M   'P 1'
#
loop_
_entity.id
_entity.type
_entity.pdbx_description
1 polymer ?
#
loop_
_entity_poly.entity_id
_entity_poly.type
_entity_poly.pdbx_seq_one_letter_code
_entity_poly.pdbx_strand_id
1 'polypeptide(L)'
;MNDMMKVRYPFPRNAVSLMRRVYKHGIPEVRKEFARWREQANLIPDAELRYQALDSLSNKQFHCDGGSVYAVANMAQFHNLLPLIVAFQTICDYADNLSDRPQCTNVEDFRLLHQALLDAIVPGVEPRDYYVFNSESEVGYMSTLVKACQGYISELPDYDIVYPYLRDLVELYCGLQTYKHIAPELRQATLMEWWSEHKHRTPHLYWHEFAAATGSTLGIFMMFLAASGLPGMNDAAAKQAHAAYFPNVCCLHIMLDYVIDQEEDQHSGDLNFCDYYDPSIKVIDRIEKIVDWARADVHQLPGASFHLMIVEGLVALYLTDPKVKTQQEVRAISKRLLRKGPPMRAFFILNSQVIRKYL
;
A
#
# COMPACT_ATOMS: atom_id res chain seq x y z
N MET A 1 -1.47 -41.92 2.29
CA MET A 1 -1.55 -40.70 1.48
C MET A 1 -2.85 -39.94 1.77
N ASN A 2 -3.18 -39.70 3.04
CA ASN A 2 -4.43 -39.04 3.45
C ASN A 2 -4.36 -38.34 4.82
N ASP A 3 -3.16 -37.95 5.27
CA ASP A 3 -2.95 -37.21 6.53
C ASP A 3 -2.64 -35.72 6.34
N MET A 4 -2.53 -35.24 5.09
CA MET A 4 -2.53 -33.80 4.79
C MET A 4 -3.98 -33.27 4.75
N MET A 5 -4.74 -33.53 5.80
CA MET A 5 -5.99 -32.80 6.05
C MET A 5 -5.65 -31.30 6.12
N LYS A 6 -5.86 -30.62 4.98
CA LYS A 6 -6.10 -29.19 4.79
C LYS A 6 -5.70 -28.35 5.99
N VAL A 7 -4.41 -28.05 6.09
CA VAL A 7 -3.92 -27.01 6.96
C VAL A 7 -4.76 -25.75 6.72
N ARG A 8 -5.55 -25.36 7.72
CA ARG A 8 -6.62 -24.38 7.56
C ARG A 8 -6.10 -23.00 7.89
N TYR A 9 -6.00 -22.14 6.88
CA TYR A 9 -5.67 -20.73 7.07
C TYR A 9 -6.76 -20.01 7.89
N PRO A 10 -6.39 -19.02 8.74
CA PRO A 10 -7.32 -18.29 9.60
C PRO A 10 -8.22 -17.27 8.85
N PHE A 11 -8.01 -17.15 7.55
CA PHE A 11 -8.62 -16.14 6.70
C PHE A 11 -10.16 -16.23 6.65
N PRO A 12 -10.86 -15.09 6.46
CA PRO A 12 -12.29 -15.09 6.18
C PRO A 12 -12.58 -15.86 4.89
N ARG A 13 -13.66 -16.65 4.91
CA ARG A 13 -14.00 -17.60 3.82
C ARG A 13 -14.75 -16.98 2.66
N ASN A 14 -15.37 -15.82 2.87
CA ASN A 14 -16.17 -15.10 1.89
C ASN A 14 -16.29 -13.62 2.24
N ALA A 15 -16.77 -12.83 1.29
CA ALA A 15 -16.82 -11.37 1.37
C ALA A 15 -17.66 -10.87 2.55
N VAL A 16 -18.78 -11.55 2.87
CA VAL A 16 -19.60 -11.22 4.05
C VAL A 16 -18.82 -11.38 5.34
N SER A 17 -18.11 -12.50 5.50
CA SER A 17 -17.31 -12.76 6.70
C SER A 17 -16.12 -11.80 6.83
N LEU A 18 -15.49 -11.43 5.71
CA LEU A 18 -14.41 -10.45 5.67
C LEU A 18 -14.94 -9.08 6.10
N MET A 19 -15.97 -8.58 5.42
CA MET A 19 -16.51 -7.25 5.71
C MET A 19 -17.10 -7.17 7.12
N ARG A 20 -17.70 -8.25 7.64
CA ARG A 20 -18.13 -8.28 9.04
C ARG A 20 -16.96 -8.06 10.00
N ARG A 21 -15.78 -8.66 9.75
CA ARG A 21 -14.60 -8.43 10.60
C ARG A 21 -14.05 -7.02 10.42
N VAL A 22 -14.00 -6.50 9.19
CA VAL A 22 -13.56 -5.12 8.91
C VAL A 22 -14.44 -4.11 9.65
N TYR A 23 -15.76 -4.20 9.53
CA TYR A 23 -16.67 -3.26 10.20
C TYR A 23 -16.70 -3.40 11.71
N LYS A 24 -16.60 -4.64 12.23
CA LYS A 24 -16.68 -4.89 13.67
C LYS A 24 -15.36 -4.62 14.40
N HIS A 25 -14.23 -4.87 13.73
CA HIS A 25 -12.90 -4.87 14.35
C HIS A 25 -11.92 -3.96 13.62
N GLY A 26 -11.80 -4.05 12.29
CA GLY A 26 -10.85 -3.25 11.51
C GLY A 26 -11.03 -1.74 11.68
N ILE A 27 -12.09 -1.18 11.10
CA ILE A 27 -12.35 0.27 11.07
C ILE A 27 -12.41 0.89 12.48
N PRO A 28 -13.11 0.29 13.48
CA PRO A 28 -13.14 0.88 14.82
C PRO A 28 -11.76 0.96 15.49
N GLU A 29 -10.90 -0.04 15.29
CA GLU A 29 -9.58 -0.06 15.90
C GLU A 29 -8.58 0.81 15.12
N VAL A 30 -8.70 0.92 13.79
CA VAL A 30 -7.94 1.93 13.00
C VAL A 30 -8.20 3.33 13.56
N ARG A 31 -9.46 3.68 13.81
CA ARG A 31 -9.83 4.98 14.40
C ARG A 31 -9.22 5.22 15.78
N LYS A 32 -9.09 4.18 16.61
CA LYS A 32 -8.44 4.29 17.92
C LYS A 32 -6.94 4.53 17.77
N GLU A 33 -6.27 3.79 16.89
CA GLU A 33 -4.85 4.01 16.60
C GLU A 33 -4.61 5.41 16.01
N PHE A 34 -5.48 5.89 15.12
CA PHE A 34 -5.40 7.26 14.58
C PHE A 34 -5.60 8.33 15.66
N ALA A 35 -6.52 8.12 16.61
CA ALA A 35 -6.67 9.03 17.74
C ALA A 35 -5.38 9.11 18.57
N ARG A 36 -4.75 7.96 18.84
CA ARG A 36 -3.46 7.88 19.55
C ARG A 36 -2.36 8.60 18.78
N TRP A 37 -2.24 8.37 17.47
CA TRP A 37 -1.23 9.04 16.65
C TRP A 37 -1.49 10.53 16.50
N ARG A 38 -2.75 10.96 16.44
CA ARG A 38 -3.12 12.38 16.46
C ARG A 38 -2.72 13.06 17.77
N GLU A 39 -2.88 12.39 18.91
CA GLU A 39 -2.39 12.91 20.19
C GLU A 39 -0.86 13.11 20.17
N GLN A 40 -0.11 12.14 19.64
CA GLN A 40 1.34 12.26 19.49
C GLN A 40 1.74 13.37 18.50
N ALA A 41 1.06 13.46 17.35
CA ALA A 41 1.32 14.49 16.35
C ALA A 41 1.09 15.92 16.90
N ASN A 42 0.11 16.12 17.79
CA ASN A 42 -0.11 17.41 18.44
C ASN A 42 1.04 17.85 19.35
N LEU A 43 1.90 16.93 19.79
CA LEU A 43 3.08 17.24 20.62
C LEU A 43 4.29 17.69 19.79
N ILE A 44 4.24 17.58 18.46
CA ILE A 44 5.30 18.05 17.57
C ILE A 44 5.47 19.57 17.78
N PRO A 45 6.65 20.06 18.19
CA PRO A 45 6.84 21.49 18.49
C PRO A 45 6.75 22.37 17.24
N ASP A 46 7.42 21.94 16.17
CA ASP A 46 7.43 22.65 14.89
C ASP A 46 6.03 22.68 14.27
N ALA A 47 5.58 23.87 13.88
CA ALA A 47 4.22 24.07 13.41
C ALA A 47 3.97 23.44 12.04
N GLU A 48 4.96 23.44 11.15
CA GLU A 48 4.85 22.89 9.81
C GLU A 48 4.86 21.36 9.87
N LEU A 49 5.82 20.76 10.59
CA LEU A 49 5.86 19.30 10.77
C LEU A 49 4.60 18.78 11.47
N ARG A 50 4.08 19.52 12.46
CA ARG A 50 2.81 19.20 13.12
C ARG A 50 1.64 19.25 12.14
N TYR A 51 1.57 20.29 11.31
CA TYR A 51 0.53 20.42 10.29
C TYR A 51 0.56 19.23 9.33
N GLN A 52 1.73 18.88 8.78
CA GLN A 52 1.88 17.76 7.85
C GLN A 52 1.52 16.40 8.46
N ALA A 53 1.88 16.17 9.73
CA ALA A 53 1.50 14.95 10.44
C ALA A 53 -0.02 14.87 10.68
N LEU A 54 -0.65 15.98 11.06
CA LEU A 54 -2.11 16.03 11.29
C LEU A 54 -2.91 15.95 10.00
N ASP A 55 -2.40 16.53 8.91
CA ASP A 55 -3.01 16.51 7.59
C ASP A 55 -3.02 15.09 7.00
N SER A 56 -1.86 14.42 6.99
CA SER A 56 -1.76 13.01 6.56
C SER A 56 -2.72 12.11 7.35
N LEU A 57 -2.82 12.24 8.68
CA LEU A 57 -3.77 11.50 9.51
C LEU A 57 -5.25 11.80 9.21
N SER A 58 -5.56 12.98 8.69
CA SER A 58 -6.96 13.41 8.47
C SER A 58 -7.46 13.05 7.07
N ASN A 59 -6.57 13.07 6.07
CA ASN A 59 -6.94 12.86 4.67
C ASN A 59 -6.64 11.44 4.17
N LYS A 60 -5.70 10.71 4.80
CA LYS A 60 -5.20 9.41 4.31
C LYS A 60 -5.62 8.19 5.15
N GLN A 61 -6.62 8.33 6.04
CA GLN A 61 -7.11 7.22 6.88
C GLN A 61 -7.57 5.99 6.07
N PHE A 62 -8.10 6.21 4.86
CA PHE A 62 -8.59 5.13 4.01
C PHE A 62 -7.52 4.10 3.64
N HIS A 63 -6.24 4.48 3.59
CA HIS A 63 -5.13 3.55 3.40
C HIS A 63 -5.07 2.51 4.53
N CYS A 64 -5.22 2.97 5.78
CA CYS A 64 -5.21 2.11 6.95
C CYS A 64 -6.50 1.29 7.10
N ASP A 65 -7.65 1.86 6.75
CA ASP A 65 -8.91 1.12 6.71
C ASP A 65 -8.84 -0.03 5.68
N GLY A 66 -8.24 0.20 4.52
CA GLY A 66 -7.93 -0.83 3.53
C GLY A 66 -6.91 -1.86 4.04
N GLY A 67 -5.82 -1.40 4.68
CA GLY A 67 -4.81 -2.25 5.31
C GLY A 67 -5.36 -3.16 6.41
N SER A 68 -6.42 -2.74 7.11
CA SER A 68 -7.07 -3.53 8.16
C SER A 68 -7.57 -4.89 7.70
N VAL A 69 -7.82 -5.06 6.38
CA VAL A 69 -8.19 -6.35 5.75
C VAL A 69 -7.17 -7.45 6.04
N TYR A 70 -5.88 -7.11 6.08
CA TYR A 70 -4.81 -8.06 6.39
C TYR A 70 -4.78 -8.39 7.88
N ALA A 71 -4.96 -7.41 8.76
CA ALA A 71 -5.01 -7.65 10.20
C ALA A 71 -6.17 -8.59 10.59
N VAL A 72 -7.37 -8.38 10.03
CA VAL A 72 -8.52 -9.25 10.32
C VAL A 72 -8.46 -10.64 9.69
N ALA A 73 -7.47 -10.88 8.81
CA ALA A 73 -7.24 -12.18 8.21
C ALA A 73 -6.72 -13.19 9.24
N ASN A 74 -5.91 -12.73 10.21
CA ASN A 74 -5.45 -13.55 11.33
C ASN A 74 -5.84 -12.93 12.68
N MET A 75 -7.05 -13.25 13.15
CA MET A 75 -7.58 -12.72 14.41
C MET A 75 -6.74 -13.07 15.65
N ALA A 76 -5.92 -14.12 15.60
CA ALA A 76 -5.03 -14.46 16.71
C ALA A 76 -3.88 -13.44 16.88
N GLN A 77 -3.44 -12.83 15.79
CA GLN A 77 -2.36 -11.83 15.75
C GLN A 77 -2.88 -10.41 15.45
N PHE A 78 -4.19 -10.20 15.51
CA PHE A 78 -4.81 -8.91 15.19
C PHE A 78 -4.24 -7.75 16.02
N HIS A 79 -3.93 -8.01 17.29
CA HIS A 79 -3.37 -7.02 18.23
C HIS A 79 -1.93 -6.59 17.89
N ASN A 80 -1.19 -7.36 17.09
CA ASN A 80 0.11 -6.98 16.56
C ASN A 80 -0.02 -6.43 15.14
N LEU A 81 -0.80 -7.10 14.28
CA LEU A 81 -0.92 -6.76 12.87
C LEU A 81 -1.57 -5.40 12.62
N LEU A 82 -2.68 -5.09 13.30
CA LEU A 82 -3.39 -3.84 13.04
C LEU A 82 -2.54 -2.62 13.41
N PRO A 83 -2.05 -2.47 14.65
CA PRO A 83 -1.27 -1.28 15.00
C PRO A 83 0.05 -1.20 14.24
N LEU A 84 0.66 -2.33 13.85
CA LEU A 84 1.81 -2.34 12.94
C LEU A 84 1.47 -1.75 11.57
N ILE A 85 0.39 -2.22 10.94
CA ILE A 85 -0.06 -1.70 9.63
C ILE A 85 -0.36 -0.21 9.72
N VAL A 86 -1.05 0.23 10.78
CA VAL A 86 -1.39 1.64 10.98
C VAL A 86 -0.14 2.49 11.19
N ALA A 87 0.79 2.06 12.06
CA ALA A 87 2.03 2.80 12.31
C ALA A 87 2.89 2.90 11.04
N PHE A 88 3.07 1.78 10.32
CA PHE A 88 3.87 1.75 9.09
C PHE A 88 3.26 2.63 7.99
N GLN A 89 1.95 2.52 7.76
CA GLN A 89 1.28 3.35 6.76
C GLN A 89 1.26 4.83 7.17
N THR A 90 1.19 5.14 8.47
CA THR A 90 1.32 6.52 8.96
C THR A 90 2.70 7.10 8.65
N ILE A 91 3.78 6.30 8.74
CA ILE A 91 5.11 6.72 8.27
C ILE A 91 5.09 7.01 6.76
N CYS A 92 4.51 6.11 5.95
CA CYS A 92 4.38 6.29 4.50
C CYS A 92 3.67 7.61 4.15
N ASP A 93 2.48 7.82 4.71
CA ASP A 93 1.62 8.97 4.41
C ASP A 93 2.24 10.28 4.88
N TYR A 94 2.91 10.26 6.05
CA TYR A 94 3.58 11.44 6.59
C TYR A 94 4.84 11.79 5.79
N ALA A 95 5.68 10.80 5.44
CA ALA A 95 6.88 11.02 4.63
C ALA A 95 6.54 11.54 3.22
N ASP A 96 5.44 11.05 2.64
CA ASP A 96 4.89 11.52 1.36
C ASP A 96 4.47 13.01 1.47
N ASN A 97 3.66 13.37 2.48
CA ASN A 97 3.30 14.78 2.75
C ASN A 97 4.53 15.69 2.93
N LEU A 98 5.56 15.22 3.63
CA LEU A 98 6.80 16.00 3.81
C LEU A 98 7.56 16.17 2.49
N SER A 99 7.49 15.18 1.60
CA SER A 99 8.21 15.16 0.32
C SER A 99 7.52 15.98 -0.77
N ASP A 100 6.19 16.14 -0.70
CA ASP A 100 5.39 16.96 -1.63
C ASP A 100 5.56 18.48 -1.42
N ARG A 101 6.26 18.89 -0.36
CA ARG A 101 6.45 20.30 -0.04
C ARG A 101 7.33 21.00 -1.09
N PRO A 102 6.93 22.16 -1.65
CA PRO A 102 7.68 22.84 -2.71
C PRO A 102 9.14 23.20 -2.37
N GLN A 103 9.44 23.40 -1.08
CA GLN A 103 10.79 23.71 -0.59
C GLN A 103 11.71 22.49 -0.52
N CYS A 104 11.15 21.28 -0.52
CA CYS A 104 11.91 20.04 -0.48
C CYS A 104 12.33 19.67 -1.90
N THR A 105 13.61 19.85 -2.22
CA THR A 105 14.18 19.49 -3.53
C THR A 105 15.43 18.61 -3.41
N ASN A 106 15.89 18.35 -2.18
CA ASN A 106 17.10 17.61 -1.90
C ASN A 106 16.83 16.10 -1.92
N VAL A 107 17.45 15.39 -2.87
CA VAL A 107 17.33 13.93 -2.99
C VAL A 107 17.80 13.20 -1.73
N GLU A 108 18.84 13.70 -1.04
CA GLU A 108 19.32 13.08 0.19
C GLU A 108 18.34 13.26 1.35
N ASP A 109 17.55 14.34 1.35
CA ASP A 109 16.46 14.54 2.31
C ASP A 109 15.35 13.52 2.08
N PHE A 110 14.90 13.35 0.84
CA PHE A 110 13.92 12.31 0.51
C PHE A 110 14.40 10.90 0.89
N ARG A 111 15.66 10.56 0.59
CA ARG A 111 16.22 9.26 0.98
C ARG A 111 16.23 9.08 2.49
N LEU A 112 16.58 10.12 3.24
CA LEU A 112 16.65 10.04 4.70
C LEU A 112 15.26 9.96 5.34
N LEU A 113 14.27 10.71 4.85
CA LEU A 113 12.87 10.55 5.29
C LEU A 113 12.37 9.13 5.07
N HIS A 114 12.66 8.55 3.91
CA HIS A 114 12.26 7.17 3.58
C HIS A 114 13.14 6.09 4.24
N GLN A 115 14.31 6.45 4.78
CA GLN A 115 15.10 5.56 5.64
C GLN A 115 14.32 5.18 6.91
N ALA A 116 13.39 6.02 7.38
CA ALA A 116 12.50 5.67 8.49
C ALA A 116 11.70 4.39 8.23
N LEU A 117 11.26 4.14 6.99
CA LEU A 117 10.56 2.89 6.63
C LEU A 117 11.48 1.67 6.69
N LEU A 118 12.74 1.83 6.28
CA LEU A 118 13.74 0.76 6.36
C LEU A 118 14.12 0.46 7.82
N ASP A 119 14.26 1.49 8.65
CA ASP A 119 14.55 1.33 10.07
C ASP A 119 13.34 0.74 10.82
N ALA A 120 12.10 1.07 10.39
CA ALA A 120 10.87 0.54 10.96
C ALA A 120 10.73 -0.98 10.82
N ILE A 121 11.34 -1.58 9.80
CA ILE A 121 11.32 -3.04 9.56
C ILE A 121 12.52 -3.77 10.16
N VAL A 122 13.33 -3.13 10.99
CA VAL A 122 14.47 -3.79 11.67
C VAL A 122 14.37 -3.59 13.18
N PRO A 123 13.88 -4.59 13.93
CA PRO A 123 13.81 -4.51 15.38
C PRO A 123 15.16 -4.17 16.03
N GLY A 124 15.14 -3.19 16.94
CA GLY A 124 16.32 -2.80 17.73
C GLY A 124 17.31 -1.87 17.03
N VAL A 125 17.08 -1.47 15.77
CA VAL A 125 17.86 -0.39 15.15
C VAL A 125 17.42 0.94 15.77
N GLU A 126 18.37 1.70 16.32
CA GLU A 126 18.08 3.03 16.83
C GLU A 126 17.66 3.96 15.68
N PRO A 127 16.50 4.63 15.79
CA PRO A 127 16.07 5.60 14.79
C PRO A 127 17.10 6.71 14.62
N ARG A 128 17.33 7.11 13.38
CA ARG A 128 18.19 8.24 13.04
C ARG A 128 17.45 9.56 13.27
N ASP A 129 18.20 10.65 13.22
CA ASP A 129 17.59 11.95 12.97
C ASP A 129 17.21 12.02 11.49
N TYR A 130 15.91 11.87 11.19
CA TYR A 130 15.41 11.85 9.82
C TYR A 130 15.28 13.25 9.21
N TYR A 131 15.52 14.31 10.00
CA TYR A 131 15.28 15.70 9.62
C TYR A 131 16.58 16.50 9.46
N VAL A 132 17.76 15.84 9.43
CA VAL A 132 19.08 16.51 9.37
C VAL A 132 19.22 17.51 8.21
N PHE A 133 18.49 17.31 7.10
CA PHE A 133 18.51 18.19 5.94
C PHE A 133 17.39 19.24 5.93
N ASN A 134 16.48 19.21 6.89
CA ASN A 134 15.39 20.16 7.03
C ASN A 134 15.80 21.34 7.93
N SER A 135 15.20 22.50 7.70
CA SER A 135 15.33 23.64 8.62
C SER A 135 14.56 23.40 9.91
N GLU A 136 13.50 22.61 9.80
CA GLU A 136 12.64 22.11 10.85
C GLU A 136 13.29 20.87 11.48
N SER A 137 13.20 20.76 12.80
CA SER A 137 13.60 19.55 13.50
C SER A 137 12.56 19.20 14.54
N GLU A 138 12.30 17.92 14.70
CA GLU A 138 11.47 17.44 15.79
C GLU A 138 12.12 16.23 16.46
N VAL A 139 11.89 16.12 17.75
CA VAL A 139 12.39 15.00 18.54
C VAL A 139 11.21 14.06 18.79
N GLY A 140 10.99 13.16 17.84
CA GLY A 140 10.51 11.83 18.19
C GLY A 140 9.18 11.36 17.61
N TYR A 141 8.38 12.13 16.89
CA TYR A 141 7.15 11.59 16.28
C TYR A 141 7.47 10.48 15.26
N MET A 142 8.34 10.76 14.28
CA MET A 142 8.78 9.76 13.30
C MET A 142 9.48 8.58 14.00
N SER A 143 10.39 8.88 14.93
CA SER A 143 11.12 7.84 15.68
C SER A 143 10.21 6.99 16.58
N THR A 144 9.10 7.55 17.08
CA THR A 144 8.09 6.81 17.87
C THR A 144 7.28 5.89 16.99
N LEU A 145 6.90 6.32 15.77
CA LEU A 145 6.27 5.45 14.78
C LEU A 145 7.21 4.28 14.40
N VAL A 146 8.49 4.58 14.11
CA VAL A 146 9.52 3.58 13.81
C VAL A 146 9.65 2.56 14.96
N LYS A 147 9.78 3.03 16.21
CA LYS A 147 9.87 2.16 17.39
C LYS A 147 8.61 1.34 17.61
N ALA A 148 7.43 1.87 17.30
CA ALA A 148 6.19 1.12 17.37
C ALA A 148 6.17 -0.03 16.35
N CYS A 149 6.55 0.23 15.10
CA CYS A 149 6.69 -0.81 14.08
C CYS A 149 7.66 -1.92 14.54
N GLN A 150 8.85 -1.54 14.99
CA GLN A 150 9.87 -2.46 15.49
C GLN A 150 9.35 -3.34 16.64
N GLY A 151 8.60 -2.75 17.59
CA GLY A 151 8.04 -3.46 18.73
C GLY A 151 6.93 -4.46 18.34
N TYR A 152 6.06 -4.13 17.39
CA TYR A 152 5.06 -5.11 16.92
C TYR A 152 5.69 -6.20 16.06
N ILE A 153 6.71 -5.86 15.28
CA ILE A 153 7.45 -6.80 14.45
C ILE A 153 8.19 -7.84 15.31
N SER A 154 8.78 -7.43 16.44
CA SER A 154 9.49 -8.38 17.33
C SER A 154 8.57 -9.46 17.92
N GLU A 155 7.26 -9.25 17.89
CA GLU A 155 6.26 -10.22 18.35
C GLU A 155 5.72 -11.13 17.23
N LEU A 156 6.14 -10.93 15.97
CA LEU A 156 5.69 -11.74 14.84
C LEU A 156 6.52 -13.04 14.72
N PRO A 157 5.89 -14.23 14.85
CA PRO A 157 6.63 -15.50 14.98
C PRO A 157 7.57 -15.85 13.83
N ASP A 158 7.19 -15.51 12.59
CA ASP A 158 7.90 -15.93 11.38
C ASP A 158 8.63 -14.75 10.70
N TYR A 159 8.95 -13.69 11.45
CA TYR A 159 9.45 -12.45 10.86
C TYR A 159 10.77 -12.63 10.09
N ASP A 160 11.72 -13.36 10.66
CA ASP A 160 13.03 -13.60 10.03
C ASP A 160 12.90 -14.28 8.66
N ILE A 161 11.85 -15.09 8.45
CA ILE A 161 11.58 -15.78 7.19
C ILE A 161 11.13 -14.79 6.11
N VAL A 162 10.30 -13.81 6.48
CA VAL A 162 9.74 -12.85 5.50
C VAL A 162 10.62 -11.61 5.30
N TYR A 163 11.52 -11.31 6.24
CA TYR A 163 12.31 -10.08 6.26
C TYR A 163 13.02 -9.78 4.93
N PRO A 164 13.69 -10.72 4.24
CA PRO A 164 14.34 -10.43 2.95
C PRO A 164 13.35 -9.94 1.88
N TYR A 165 12.14 -10.52 1.85
CA TYR A 165 11.09 -10.18 0.89
C TYR A 165 10.38 -8.87 1.23
N LEU A 166 10.15 -8.63 2.53
CA LEU A 166 9.63 -7.36 3.03
C LEU A 166 10.61 -6.23 2.71
N ARG A 167 11.90 -6.42 3.01
CA ARG A 167 12.95 -5.44 2.75
C ARG A 167 13.02 -5.07 1.27
N ASP A 168 12.97 -6.04 0.36
CA ASP A 168 12.93 -5.78 -1.08
C ASP A 168 11.77 -4.86 -1.48
N LEU A 169 10.57 -5.09 -0.94
CA LEU A 169 9.41 -4.25 -1.23
C LEU A 169 9.55 -2.83 -0.66
N VAL A 170 10.08 -2.71 0.56
CA VAL A 170 10.32 -1.40 1.19
C VAL A 170 11.41 -0.63 0.45
N GLU A 171 12.50 -1.29 0.03
CA GLU A 171 13.56 -0.66 -0.77
C GLU A 171 13.02 -0.15 -2.12
N LEU A 172 12.17 -0.91 -2.80
CA LEU A 172 11.50 -0.46 -4.03
C LEU A 172 10.58 0.74 -3.78
N TYR A 173 9.79 0.71 -2.71
CA TYR A 173 8.93 1.82 -2.32
C TYR A 173 9.72 3.09 -2.04
N CYS A 174 10.78 3.00 -1.22
CA CYS A 174 11.65 4.13 -0.91
C CYS A 174 12.35 4.67 -2.17
N GLY A 175 12.73 3.78 -3.11
CA GLY A 175 13.27 4.16 -4.42
C GLY A 175 12.30 5.03 -5.20
N LEU A 176 11.06 4.55 -5.40
CA LEU A 176 10.02 5.34 -6.07
C LEU A 176 9.81 6.70 -5.41
N GLN A 177 9.63 6.71 -4.09
CA GLN A 177 9.33 7.94 -3.37
C GLN A 177 10.50 8.93 -3.42
N THR A 178 11.74 8.45 -3.47
CA THR A 178 12.89 9.32 -3.69
C THR A 178 12.82 9.99 -5.06
N TYR A 179 12.53 9.22 -6.11
CA TYR A 179 12.64 9.70 -7.49
C TYR A 179 11.39 10.45 -8.00
N LYS A 180 10.21 10.20 -7.44
CA LYS A 180 8.97 10.87 -7.88
C LYS A 180 8.88 12.33 -7.40
N HIS A 181 9.53 12.67 -6.29
CA HIS A 181 9.47 14.01 -5.68
C HIS A 181 10.63 14.93 -6.11
N ILE A 182 11.59 14.47 -6.91
CA ILE A 182 12.66 15.34 -7.44
C ILE A 182 12.10 16.40 -8.41
N ALA A 183 12.94 17.34 -8.83
CA ALA A 183 12.55 18.41 -9.76
C ALA A 183 11.83 17.83 -11.01
N PRO A 184 10.66 18.39 -11.42
CA PRO A 184 9.82 17.86 -12.50
C PRO A 184 10.56 17.47 -13.78
N GLU A 185 11.51 18.30 -14.19
CA GLU A 185 12.31 18.13 -15.40
C GLU A 185 13.29 16.94 -15.34
N LEU A 186 13.61 16.43 -14.15
CA LEU A 186 14.51 15.30 -13.94
C LEU A 186 13.77 13.97 -13.66
N ARG A 187 12.51 14.03 -13.20
CA ARG A 187 11.74 12.88 -12.70
C ARG A 187 11.70 11.73 -13.69
N GLN A 188 11.23 11.98 -14.91
CA GLN A 188 10.99 10.93 -15.91
C GLN A 188 12.30 10.21 -16.29
N ALA A 189 13.36 10.97 -16.60
CA ALA A 189 14.65 10.39 -16.98
C ALA A 189 15.22 9.52 -15.85
N THR A 190 15.15 10.02 -14.61
CA THR A 190 15.63 9.30 -13.43
C THR A 190 14.83 8.03 -13.15
N LEU A 191 13.50 8.09 -13.24
CA LEU A 191 12.64 6.91 -13.07
C LEU A 191 12.88 5.85 -14.16
N MET A 192 13.13 6.28 -15.40
CA MET A 192 13.45 5.35 -16.50
C MET A 192 14.83 4.70 -16.33
N GLU A 193 15.83 5.44 -15.84
CA GLU A 193 17.16 4.91 -15.51
C GLU A 193 17.06 3.88 -14.38
N TRP A 194 16.38 4.22 -13.28
CA TRP A 194 16.12 3.31 -12.18
C TRP A 194 15.35 2.05 -12.62
N TRP A 195 14.31 2.22 -13.44
CA TRP A 195 13.60 1.08 -14.04
C TRP A 195 14.53 0.19 -14.87
N SER A 196 15.53 0.74 -15.56
CA SER A 196 16.43 -0.04 -16.42
C SER A 196 17.22 -1.10 -15.66
N GLU A 197 17.50 -0.86 -14.38
CA GLU A 197 18.17 -1.78 -13.44
C GLU A 197 17.22 -2.91 -13.01
N HIS A 198 15.92 -2.62 -12.90
CA HIS A 198 14.91 -3.53 -12.37
C HIS A 198 14.01 -4.20 -13.43
N LYS A 199 14.02 -3.75 -14.70
CA LYS A 199 13.08 -4.18 -15.75
C LYS A 199 13.03 -5.69 -15.99
N HIS A 200 14.11 -6.40 -15.67
CA HIS A 200 14.19 -7.86 -15.77
C HIS A 200 13.23 -8.57 -14.79
N ARG A 201 12.84 -7.91 -13.70
CA ARG A 201 11.90 -8.41 -12.69
C ARG A 201 10.46 -8.39 -13.19
N THR A 202 10.13 -7.47 -14.10
CA THR A 202 8.77 -7.22 -14.58
C THR A 202 8.73 -7.00 -16.10
N PRO A 203 9.17 -7.99 -16.90
CA PRO A 203 9.37 -7.80 -18.35
C PRO A 203 8.09 -7.48 -19.13
N HIS A 204 6.91 -7.74 -18.54
CA HIS A 204 5.60 -7.47 -19.12
C HIS A 204 5.03 -6.08 -18.78
N LEU A 205 5.68 -5.35 -17.87
CA LEU A 205 5.29 -4.00 -17.44
C LEU A 205 6.12 -2.92 -18.15
N TYR A 206 5.46 -1.81 -18.49
CA TYR A 206 6.13 -0.57 -18.87
C TYR A 206 6.79 0.08 -17.66
N TRP A 207 7.69 1.04 -17.89
CA TRP A 207 8.43 1.70 -16.81
C TRP A 207 7.50 2.40 -15.79
N HIS A 208 6.43 3.04 -16.25
CA HIS A 208 5.46 3.73 -15.38
C HIS A 208 4.52 2.75 -14.67
N GLU A 209 4.22 1.59 -15.27
CA GLU A 209 3.51 0.50 -14.58
C GLU A 209 4.39 -0.15 -13.50
N PHE A 210 5.70 -0.28 -13.75
CA PHE A 210 6.66 -0.71 -12.74
C PHE A 210 6.74 0.32 -11.61
N ALA A 211 6.89 1.60 -11.92
CA ALA A 211 6.88 2.68 -10.93
C ALA A 211 5.61 2.62 -10.07
N ALA A 212 4.43 2.49 -10.69
CA ALA A 212 3.17 2.26 -9.98
C ALA A 212 3.23 1.00 -9.09
N ALA A 213 3.75 -0.12 -9.58
CA ALA A 213 3.87 -1.35 -8.80
C ALA A 213 4.72 -1.18 -7.53
N THR A 214 5.74 -0.33 -7.58
CA THR A 214 6.61 -0.07 -6.43
C THR A 214 6.00 0.86 -5.38
N GLY A 215 4.93 1.59 -5.72
CA GLY A 215 4.27 2.55 -4.81
C GLY A 215 3.21 1.96 -3.89
N SER A 216 2.95 0.65 -3.96
CA SER A 216 1.90 0.01 -3.15
C SER A 216 2.47 -0.56 -1.85
N THR A 217 1.75 -0.35 -0.74
CA THR A 217 2.01 -0.99 0.55
C THR A 217 1.31 -2.35 0.71
N LEU A 218 0.52 -2.81 -0.27
CA LEU A 218 -0.24 -4.07 -0.14
C LEU A 218 0.65 -5.31 -0.05
N GLY A 219 1.76 -5.35 -0.80
CA GLY A 219 2.75 -6.42 -0.68
C GLY A 219 3.41 -6.43 0.70
N ILE A 220 3.68 -5.24 1.26
CA ILE A 220 4.24 -5.07 2.61
C ILE A 220 3.26 -5.60 3.67
N PHE A 221 1.98 -5.22 3.60
CA PHE A 221 0.96 -5.73 4.52
C PHE A 221 0.77 -7.24 4.41
N MET A 222 0.91 -7.80 3.21
CA MET A 222 0.92 -9.25 3.03
C MET A 222 2.13 -9.89 3.73
N MET A 223 3.32 -9.29 3.69
CA MET A 223 4.49 -9.80 4.42
C MET A 223 4.29 -9.75 5.94
N PHE A 224 3.68 -8.69 6.48
CA PHE A 224 3.30 -8.66 7.90
C PHE A 224 2.31 -9.78 8.25
N LEU A 225 1.28 -10.00 7.42
CA LEU A 225 0.35 -11.11 7.60
C LEU A 225 1.06 -12.47 7.49
N ALA A 226 2.00 -12.63 6.56
CA ALA A 226 2.78 -13.85 6.41
C ALA A 226 3.62 -14.16 7.66
N ALA A 227 4.24 -13.15 8.27
CA ALA A 227 5.03 -13.29 9.49
C ALA A 227 4.22 -13.70 10.74
N SER A 228 2.88 -13.69 10.67
CA SER A 228 1.99 -13.83 11.81
C SER A 228 1.75 -15.27 12.30
N GLY A 229 2.66 -16.21 12.05
CA GLY A 229 2.48 -17.61 12.45
C GLY A 229 1.53 -18.36 11.52
N LEU A 230 1.54 -18.06 10.21
CA LEU A 230 0.67 -18.77 9.27
C LEU A 230 1.12 -20.22 9.11
N PRO A 231 0.19 -21.17 9.00
CA PRO A 231 0.59 -22.57 8.94
C PRO A 231 1.48 -22.90 7.74
N GLY A 232 2.60 -23.59 7.99
CA GLY A 232 3.53 -23.99 6.94
C GLY A 232 4.39 -22.85 6.38
N MET A 233 4.49 -21.72 7.09
CA MET A 233 5.38 -20.63 6.71
C MET A 233 6.84 -21.13 6.66
N ASN A 234 7.48 -20.83 5.54
CA ASN A 234 8.88 -21.12 5.24
C ASN A 234 9.32 -20.18 4.10
N ASP A 235 10.61 -20.20 3.75
CA ASP A 235 11.18 -19.34 2.71
C ASP A 235 10.43 -19.46 1.36
N ALA A 236 10.10 -20.69 0.93
CA ALA A 236 9.38 -20.91 -0.32
C ALA A 236 7.95 -20.31 -0.28
N ALA A 237 7.26 -20.42 0.85
CA ALA A 237 5.95 -19.83 1.05
C ALA A 237 6.01 -18.28 1.09
N ALA A 238 7.01 -17.71 1.76
CA ALA A 238 7.24 -16.27 1.79
C ALA A 238 7.56 -15.72 0.39
N LYS A 239 8.44 -16.39 -0.35
CA LYS A 239 8.74 -16.09 -1.76
C LYS A 239 7.50 -16.14 -2.65
N GLN A 240 6.66 -17.16 -2.47
CA GLN A 240 5.42 -17.30 -3.24
C GLN A 240 4.45 -16.15 -2.92
N ALA A 241 4.30 -15.78 -1.64
CA ALA A 241 3.45 -14.66 -1.24
C ALA A 241 3.97 -13.32 -1.79
N HIS A 242 5.29 -13.10 -1.76
CA HIS A 242 5.93 -11.92 -2.34
C HIS A 242 5.65 -11.83 -3.86
N ALA A 243 5.95 -12.89 -4.60
CA ALA A 243 5.77 -12.95 -6.05
C ALA A 243 4.29 -12.87 -6.48
N ALA A 244 3.36 -13.26 -5.61
CA ALA A 244 1.94 -13.18 -5.91
C ALA A 244 1.36 -11.76 -5.75
N TYR A 245 1.98 -10.93 -4.92
CA TYR A 245 1.56 -9.54 -4.70
C TYR A 245 2.35 -8.56 -5.57
N PHE A 246 3.65 -8.75 -5.67
CA PHE A 246 4.52 -7.96 -6.52
C PHE A 246 4.89 -8.74 -7.80
N PRO A 247 4.64 -8.17 -9.00
CA PRO A 247 4.26 -6.78 -9.21
C PRO A 247 2.76 -6.52 -9.37
N ASN A 248 1.96 -7.51 -9.77
CA ASN A 248 0.69 -7.22 -10.43
C ASN A 248 -0.43 -6.73 -9.50
N VAL A 249 -0.53 -7.23 -8.26
CA VAL A 249 -1.51 -6.71 -7.28
C VAL A 249 -1.13 -5.28 -6.86
N CYS A 250 0.16 -5.04 -6.64
CA CYS A 250 0.69 -3.73 -6.29
C CYS A 250 0.50 -2.71 -7.43
N CYS A 251 0.77 -3.13 -8.67
CA CYS A 251 0.54 -2.33 -9.87
C CYS A 251 -0.94 -2.00 -10.03
N LEU A 252 -1.83 -2.98 -9.85
CA LEU A 252 -3.27 -2.78 -9.91
C LEU A 252 -3.73 -1.71 -8.93
N HIS A 253 -3.26 -1.77 -7.68
CA HIS A 253 -3.61 -0.81 -6.64
C HIS A 253 -3.31 0.62 -7.06
N ILE A 254 -2.06 0.90 -7.44
CA ILE A 254 -1.60 2.25 -7.72
C ILE A 254 -2.08 2.74 -9.09
N MET A 255 -2.17 1.87 -10.10
CA MET A 255 -2.75 2.26 -11.38
C MET A 255 -4.24 2.63 -11.25
N LEU A 256 -5.00 1.97 -10.37
CA LEU A 256 -6.40 2.35 -10.13
C LEU A 256 -6.52 3.72 -9.46
N ASP A 257 -5.57 4.06 -8.57
CA ASP A 257 -5.44 5.37 -7.92
C ASP A 257 -5.21 6.48 -8.95
N TYR A 258 -4.14 6.35 -9.75
CA TYR A 258 -3.86 7.29 -10.84
C TYR A 258 -4.97 7.39 -11.89
N VAL A 259 -5.77 6.34 -12.09
CA VAL A 259 -6.92 6.38 -13.00
C VAL A 259 -8.06 7.21 -12.45
N ILE A 260 -8.30 7.20 -11.13
CA ILE A 260 -9.39 8.00 -10.55
C ILE A 260 -9.00 9.46 -10.36
N ASP A 261 -7.70 9.75 -10.26
CA ASP A 261 -7.18 11.09 -9.98
C ASP A 261 -6.71 11.85 -11.23
N GLN A 262 -6.86 11.29 -12.44
CA GLN A 262 -6.41 11.93 -13.70
C GLN A 262 -6.89 13.39 -13.85
N GLU A 263 -8.18 13.65 -13.65
CA GLU A 263 -8.70 15.02 -13.72
C GLU A 263 -8.02 15.93 -12.68
N GLU A 264 -7.82 15.48 -11.44
CA GLU A 264 -7.22 16.29 -10.37
C GLU A 264 -5.75 16.60 -10.66
N ASP A 265 -4.98 15.57 -11.02
CA ASP A 265 -3.56 15.70 -11.32
C ASP A 265 -3.31 16.61 -12.53
N GLN A 266 -4.17 16.54 -13.55
CA GLN A 266 -4.10 17.45 -14.70
C GLN A 266 -4.32 18.92 -14.33
N HIS A 267 -5.18 19.21 -13.36
CA HIS A 267 -5.41 20.59 -12.91
C HIS A 267 -4.29 21.09 -12.00
N SER A 268 -3.72 20.22 -11.16
CA SER A 268 -2.63 20.55 -10.23
C SER A 268 -1.25 20.54 -10.90
N GLY A 269 -1.12 19.90 -12.06
CA GLY A 269 0.17 19.70 -12.73
C GLY A 269 1.02 18.58 -12.11
N ASP A 270 0.37 17.68 -11.37
CA ASP A 270 1.01 16.60 -10.65
C ASP A 270 1.35 15.42 -11.58
N LEU A 271 2.30 14.60 -11.13
CA LEU A 271 2.74 13.43 -11.87
C LEU A 271 1.62 12.38 -11.90
N ASN A 272 1.04 12.08 -13.07
CA ASN A 272 0.14 10.94 -13.25
C ASN A 272 0.74 9.88 -14.17
N PHE A 273 0.84 8.62 -13.70
CA PHE A 273 1.44 7.55 -14.52
C PHE A 273 0.63 7.17 -15.77
N CYS A 274 -0.65 7.53 -15.83
CA CYS A 274 -1.47 7.31 -17.03
C CYS A 274 -1.05 8.19 -18.22
N ASP A 275 -0.41 9.33 -17.97
CA ASP A 275 -0.02 10.27 -19.02
C ASP A 275 1.18 9.77 -19.85
N TYR A 276 1.88 8.75 -19.37
CA TYR A 276 3.05 8.17 -20.04
C TYR A 276 2.73 7.01 -20.98
N TYR A 277 1.46 6.67 -21.17
CA TYR A 277 1.06 5.73 -22.21
C TYR A 277 1.17 6.39 -23.59
N ASP A 278 1.72 5.63 -24.55
CA ASP A 278 1.64 6.01 -25.96
C ASP A 278 0.16 6.16 -26.36
N PRO A 279 -0.24 7.20 -27.12
CA PRO A 279 -1.62 7.41 -27.54
C PRO A 279 -2.27 6.22 -28.28
N SER A 280 -1.48 5.33 -28.87
CA SER A 280 -1.96 4.09 -29.50
C SER A 280 -2.34 3.00 -28.49
N ILE A 281 -1.83 3.09 -27.26
CA ILE A 281 -2.09 2.14 -26.17
C ILE A 281 -3.26 2.66 -25.35
N LYS A 282 -4.33 1.88 -25.28
CA LYS A 282 -5.46 2.22 -24.42
C LYS A 282 -5.16 1.77 -22.99
N VAL A 283 -5.12 2.73 -22.06
CA VAL A 283 -4.91 2.51 -20.62
C VAL A 283 -5.86 1.41 -20.08
N ILE A 284 -7.12 1.42 -20.51
CA ILE A 284 -8.12 0.41 -20.15
C ILE A 284 -7.70 -1.03 -20.46
N ASP A 285 -7.03 -1.26 -21.60
CA ASP A 285 -6.64 -2.59 -22.04
C ASP A 285 -5.43 -3.08 -21.21
N ARG A 286 -4.60 -2.15 -20.72
CA ARG A 286 -3.50 -2.45 -19.81
C ARG A 286 -3.99 -2.76 -18.41
N ILE A 287 -4.91 -1.97 -17.86
CA ILE A 287 -5.54 -2.26 -16.57
C ILE A 287 -6.26 -3.61 -16.60
N GLU A 288 -6.98 -3.94 -17.69
CA GLU A 288 -7.60 -5.26 -17.84
C GLU A 288 -6.58 -6.40 -17.73
N LYS A 289 -5.43 -6.28 -18.42
CA LYS A 289 -4.35 -7.28 -18.33
C LYS A 289 -3.78 -7.36 -16.91
N ILE A 290 -3.53 -6.23 -16.27
CA ILE A 290 -3.01 -6.17 -14.89
C ILE A 290 -3.98 -6.85 -13.91
N VAL A 291 -5.29 -6.64 -14.05
CA VAL A 291 -6.31 -7.35 -13.25
C VAL A 291 -6.23 -8.86 -13.46
N ASP A 292 -6.12 -9.31 -14.71
CA ASP A 292 -6.07 -10.74 -15.02
C ASP A 292 -4.77 -11.40 -14.54
N TRP A 293 -3.64 -10.71 -14.64
CA TRP A 293 -2.37 -11.15 -14.04
C TRP A 293 -2.44 -11.20 -12.52
N ALA A 294 -2.92 -10.14 -11.87
CA ALA A 294 -3.08 -10.09 -10.41
C ALA A 294 -3.96 -11.23 -9.90
N ARG A 295 -5.06 -11.56 -10.60
CA ARG A 295 -5.91 -12.71 -10.29
C ARG A 295 -5.17 -14.03 -10.42
N ALA A 296 -4.44 -14.22 -11.52
CA ALA A 296 -3.71 -15.45 -11.79
C ALA A 296 -2.62 -15.71 -10.74
N ASP A 297 -1.94 -14.65 -10.31
CA ASP A 297 -0.89 -14.69 -9.30
C ASP A 297 -1.47 -15.13 -7.94
N VAL A 298 -2.50 -14.44 -7.46
CA VAL A 298 -3.08 -14.74 -6.13
C VAL A 298 -3.85 -16.05 -6.08
N HIS A 299 -4.27 -16.59 -7.22
CA HIS A 299 -4.97 -17.88 -7.29
C HIS A 299 -4.06 -19.05 -6.87
N GLN A 300 -2.74 -18.88 -6.97
CA GLN A 300 -1.77 -19.90 -6.61
C GLN A 300 -1.48 -19.95 -5.11
N LEU A 301 -1.94 -18.95 -4.35
CA LEU A 301 -1.70 -18.86 -2.93
C LEU A 301 -2.64 -19.77 -2.12
N PRO A 302 -2.15 -20.36 -1.02
CA PRO A 302 -3.02 -20.94 -0.01
C PRO A 302 -4.04 -19.91 0.49
N GLY A 303 -5.30 -20.31 0.62
CA GLY A 303 -6.35 -19.36 0.98
C GLY A 303 -6.71 -18.37 -0.14
N ALA A 304 -6.45 -18.71 -1.42
CA ALA A 304 -6.72 -17.91 -2.62
C ALA A 304 -8.03 -17.09 -2.59
N SER A 305 -9.12 -17.62 -2.04
CA SER A 305 -10.38 -16.88 -1.93
C SER A 305 -10.25 -15.54 -1.19
N PHE A 306 -9.36 -15.45 -0.19
CA PHE A 306 -9.06 -14.21 0.53
C PHE A 306 -8.31 -13.22 -0.33
N HIS A 307 -7.26 -13.67 -1.01
CA HIS A 307 -6.46 -12.79 -1.86
C HIS A 307 -7.25 -12.33 -3.10
N LEU A 308 -8.10 -13.18 -3.68
CA LEU A 308 -9.07 -12.76 -4.71
C LEU A 308 -10.03 -11.70 -4.18
N MET A 309 -10.50 -11.77 -2.93
CA MET A 309 -11.34 -10.71 -2.35
C MET A 309 -10.63 -9.35 -2.33
N ILE A 310 -9.31 -9.32 -2.11
CA ILE A 310 -8.53 -8.09 -2.14
C ILE A 310 -8.51 -7.51 -3.55
N VAL A 311 -8.13 -8.32 -4.56
CA VAL A 311 -8.10 -7.89 -5.97
C VAL A 311 -9.47 -7.38 -6.43
N GLU A 312 -10.52 -8.11 -6.13
CA GLU A 312 -11.89 -7.74 -6.49
C GLU A 312 -12.41 -6.53 -5.70
N GLY A 313 -11.99 -6.40 -4.45
CA GLY A 313 -12.27 -5.26 -3.59
C GLY A 313 -11.65 -3.97 -4.11
N LEU A 314 -10.39 -4.01 -4.54
CA LEU A 314 -9.68 -2.87 -5.16
C LEU A 314 -10.43 -2.37 -6.39
N VAL A 315 -10.71 -3.26 -7.34
CA VAL A 315 -11.43 -2.91 -8.57
C VAL A 315 -12.80 -2.31 -8.26
N ALA A 316 -13.53 -2.88 -7.31
CA ALA A 316 -14.85 -2.37 -6.93
C ALA A 316 -14.79 -1.02 -6.20
N LEU A 317 -13.86 -0.86 -5.26
CA LEU A 317 -13.76 0.34 -4.42
C LEU A 317 -13.35 1.56 -5.24
N TYR A 318 -12.27 1.44 -6.02
CA TYR A 318 -11.73 2.53 -6.84
C TYR A 318 -12.65 2.87 -8.02
N LEU A 319 -13.07 1.88 -8.81
CA LEU A 319 -13.85 2.17 -10.02
C LEU A 319 -15.31 2.58 -9.77
N THR A 320 -15.76 2.54 -8.52
CA THR A 320 -17.06 3.10 -8.14
C THR A 320 -16.93 4.52 -7.57
N ASP A 321 -15.72 5.09 -7.49
CA ASP A 321 -15.44 6.40 -6.85
C ASP A 321 -16.32 7.54 -7.41
N PRO A 322 -16.77 8.52 -6.62
CA PRO A 322 -17.54 9.63 -7.17
C PRO A 322 -16.78 10.37 -8.28
N LYS A 323 -15.44 10.48 -8.20
CA LYS A 323 -14.57 11.09 -9.21
C LYS A 323 -14.70 10.40 -10.59
N VAL A 324 -15.00 9.10 -10.63
CA VAL A 324 -15.22 8.35 -11.88
C VAL A 324 -16.40 8.89 -12.69
N LYS A 325 -17.42 9.48 -12.03
CA LYS A 325 -18.65 9.90 -12.73
C LYS A 325 -18.45 11.15 -13.57
N THR A 326 -17.51 12.02 -13.21
CA THR A 326 -17.21 13.27 -13.91
C THR A 326 -16.30 13.02 -15.11
N GLN A 327 -15.46 11.98 -15.01
CA GLN A 327 -14.46 11.59 -16.01
C GLN A 327 -15.03 10.65 -17.09
N GLN A 328 -15.23 11.14 -18.32
CA GLN A 328 -15.86 10.33 -19.38
C GLN A 328 -15.03 9.08 -19.76
N GLU A 329 -13.71 9.20 -19.84
CA GLU A 329 -12.80 8.09 -20.16
C GLU A 329 -12.74 7.07 -19.02
N VAL A 330 -12.56 7.54 -17.79
CA VAL A 330 -12.55 6.69 -16.58
C VAL A 330 -13.89 5.97 -16.40
N ARG A 331 -15.01 6.63 -16.71
CA ARG A 331 -16.34 5.99 -16.70
C ARG A 331 -16.44 4.84 -17.71
N ALA A 332 -15.79 4.95 -18.87
CA ALA A 332 -15.71 3.86 -19.84
C ALA A 332 -14.86 2.69 -19.32
N ILE A 333 -13.72 3.01 -18.67
CA ILE A 333 -12.87 2.06 -17.93
C ILE A 333 -13.69 1.28 -16.90
N SER A 334 -14.36 1.99 -16.00
CA SER A 334 -15.17 1.42 -14.93
C SER A 334 -16.28 0.52 -15.46
N LYS A 335 -17.04 0.95 -16.48
CA LYS A 335 -18.12 0.13 -17.04
C LYS A 335 -17.62 -1.20 -17.62
N ARG A 336 -16.47 -1.19 -18.29
CA ARG A 336 -15.91 -2.39 -18.94
C ARG A 336 -15.36 -3.36 -17.89
N LEU A 337 -14.57 -2.86 -16.95
CA LEU A 337 -13.98 -3.66 -15.88
C LEU A 337 -15.04 -4.20 -14.93
N LEU A 338 -15.98 -3.38 -14.45
CA LEU A 338 -16.99 -3.83 -13.48
C LEU A 338 -17.94 -4.90 -14.05
N ARG A 339 -18.14 -4.96 -15.37
CA ARG A 339 -18.92 -6.03 -16.04
C ARG A 339 -18.18 -7.36 -16.14
N LYS A 340 -16.84 -7.34 -16.14
CA LYS A 340 -16.00 -8.53 -16.27
C LYS A 340 -15.46 -8.97 -14.91
N GLY A 341 -16.14 -9.88 -14.21
CA GLY A 341 -15.56 -10.42 -12.98
C GLY A 341 -16.40 -11.49 -12.29
N PRO A 342 -15.83 -12.11 -11.25
CA PRO A 342 -16.53 -13.11 -10.46
C PRO A 342 -17.72 -12.49 -9.71
N PRO A 343 -18.77 -13.27 -9.36
CA PRO A 343 -19.97 -12.77 -8.68
C PRO A 343 -19.69 -11.98 -7.39
N MET A 344 -18.60 -12.29 -6.69
CA MET A 344 -18.19 -11.55 -5.48
C MET A 344 -17.87 -10.08 -5.73
N ARG A 345 -17.50 -9.68 -6.95
CA ARG A 345 -17.31 -8.27 -7.32
C ARG A 345 -18.58 -7.46 -7.11
N ALA A 346 -19.73 -8.02 -7.47
CA ALA A 346 -21.03 -7.35 -7.29
C ALA A 346 -21.30 -7.04 -5.81
N PHE A 347 -20.89 -7.93 -4.91
CA PHE A 347 -20.97 -7.68 -3.47
C PHE A 347 -20.13 -6.46 -3.08
N PHE A 348 -18.87 -6.38 -3.51
CA PHE A 348 -18.00 -5.23 -3.20
C PHE A 348 -18.47 -3.93 -3.85
N ILE A 349 -19.07 -3.97 -5.04
CA ILE A 349 -19.69 -2.78 -5.67
C ILE A 349 -20.83 -2.23 -4.82
N LEU A 350 -21.72 -3.11 -4.31
CA LEU A 350 -22.81 -2.68 -3.43
C LEU A 350 -22.26 -2.20 -2.08
N ASN A 351 -21.20 -2.85 -1.60
CA ASN A 351 -20.61 -2.56 -0.31
C ASN A 351 -19.74 -1.29 -0.31
N SER A 352 -19.17 -0.88 -1.45
CA SER A 352 -18.34 0.33 -1.54
C SER A 352 -19.09 1.59 -1.11
N GLN A 353 -20.40 1.66 -1.37
CA GLN A 353 -21.25 2.75 -0.88
C GLN A 353 -21.34 2.82 0.64
N VAL A 354 -21.23 1.68 1.32
CA VAL A 354 -21.22 1.59 2.77
C VAL A 354 -19.82 1.91 3.29
N ILE A 355 -18.77 1.34 2.69
CA ILE A 355 -17.37 1.61 3.04
C ILE A 355 -17.11 3.11 3.05
N ARG A 356 -17.60 3.85 2.03
CA ARG A 356 -17.47 5.32 1.93
C ARG A 356 -18.25 6.15 2.94
N LYS A 357 -19.09 5.53 3.76
CA LYS A 357 -19.68 6.23 4.92
C LYS A 357 -18.78 6.11 6.16
N TYR A 358 -17.80 5.23 6.09
CA TYR A 358 -16.83 4.97 7.15
C TYR A 358 -15.45 5.56 6.85
N LEU A 359 -15.06 5.59 5.57
CA LEU A 359 -14.07 6.51 5.01
C LEU A 359 -14.64 7.92 5.03
#